data_AF-I4DB27-F1
#
_entry.id   AF-I4DB27-F1
#
_cell.length_a   1.000
_cell.length_b   1.000
_cell.length_c   1.000
_cell.angle_alpha   90.00
_cell.angle_beta   90.00
_cell.angle_gamma   90.00
#
_symmetry.space_group_name_H-M   'P 1'
#
loop_
_entity.id
_entity.type
_entity.pdbx_description
1 polymer ?
#
loop_
_entity_poly.entity_id
_entity_poly.type
_entity_poly.pdbx_seq_one_letter_code
_entity_poly.pdbx_strand_id
1 'polypeptide(L)'
;MFYLDKFYTSLKGSMDLLEKACTEVYEAYKRETDVLKRSELRYLLRMLENADGYNYATLYGHLAYVMSQDRQEGTLHLNSNGRFTLGKSKINEFTSGEPIELYIDKHEDYDEPGWYFGRVEYRGNGYYFFSYQGEPIDLKPGMKAARRTTRSWA
;
A
#
# COMPACT_ATOMS: atom_id res chain seq x y z
N MET A 1 -20.62 -37.39 4.95
CA MET A 1 -19.23 -37.36 4.48
C MET A 1 -19.07 -36.70 3.09
N PHE A 2 -19.93 -35.73 2.71
CA PHE A 2 -19.89 -35.09 1.37
C PHE A 2 -19.65 -33.56 1.39
N TYR A 3 -19.80 -32.93 2.56
CA TYR A 3 -19.62 -31.48 2.70
C TYR A 3 -18.14 -31.08 2.84
N LEU A 4 -17.34 -31.93 3.50
CA LEU A 4 -15.90 -31.70 3.67
C LEU A 4 -15.16 -31.78 2.32
N ASP A 5 -15.47 -32.76 1.47
CA ASP A 5 -14.82 -32.91 0.16
C ASP A 5 -15.09 -31.73 -0.78
N LYS A 6 -16.32 -31.19 -0.79
CA LYS A 6 -16.65 -29.99 -1.57
C LYS A 6 -15.93 -28.75 -1.04
N PHE A 7 -15.85 -28.62 0.28
CA PHE A 7 -15.10 -27.54 0.94
C PHE A 7 -13.61 -27.62 0.63
N TYR A 8 -12.98 -28.79 0.77
CA TYR A 8 -11.56 -29.00 0.44
C TYR A 8 -11.26 -28.75 -1.03
N THR A 9 -12.14 -29.19 -1.94
CA THR A 9 -11.97 -28.94 -3.38
C THR A 9 -12.05 -27.44 -3.71
N SER A 10 -13.01 -26.73 -3.11
CA SER A 10 -13.15 -25.28 -3.28
C SER A 10 -11.93 -24.54 -2.70
N LEU A 11 -11.47 -24.93 -1.52
CA LEU A 11 -10.31 -24.33 -0.86
C LEU A 11 -9.04 -24.52 -1.70
N LYS A 12 -8.82 -25.75 -2.20
CA LYS A 12 -7.68 -26.06 -3.07
C LYS A 12 -7.70 -25.23 -4.36
N GLY A 13 -8.86 -25.13 -5.01
CA GLY A 13 -9.00 -24.30 -6.21
C GLY A 13 -8.69 -22.82 -5.97
N SER A 14 -9.08 -22.28 -4.81
CA SER A 14 -8.73 -20.91 -4.41
C SER A 14 -7.23 -20.73 -4.12
N MET A 15 -6.59 -21.72 -3.50
CA MET A 15 -5.14 -21.70 -3.25
C MET A 15 -4.33 -21.76 -4.56
N ASP A 16 -4.70 -22.65 -5.49
CA ASP A 16 -4.04 -22.77 -6.80
C ASP A 16 -4.12 -21.46 -7.60
N LEU A 17 -5.26 -20.74 -7.52
CA LEU A 17 -5.42 -19.43 -8.15
C LEU A 17 -4.56 -18.34 -7.51
N LEU A 18 -4.43 -18.33 -6.18
CA LEU A 18 -3.57 -17.39 -5.47
C LEU A 18 -2.10 -17.64 -5.80
N GLU A 19 -1.64 -18.89 -5.79
CA GLU A 19 -0.27 -19.25 -6.14
C GLU A 19 0.09 -18.85 -7.57
N LYS A 20 -0.85 -19.08 -8.51
CA LYS A 20 -0.71 -18.63 -9.89
C LYS A 20 -0.62 -17.11 -9.98
N ALA A 21 -1.49 -16.37 -9.27
CA ALA A 21 -1.45 -14.91 -9.24
C ALA A 21 -0.14 -14.38 -8.66
N CYS A 22 0.35 -14.93 -7.53
CA CYS A 22 1.66 -14.60 -6.96
C CYS A 22 2.76 -14.76 -8.01
N THR A 23 2.78 -15.90 -8.71
CA THR A 23 3.79 -16.19 -9.73
C THR A 23 3.75 -15.18 -10.88
N GLU A 24 2.56 -14.88 -11.41
CA GLU A 24 2.40 -13.94 -12.53
C GLU A 24 2.84 -12.51 -12.15
N VAL A 25 2.45 -12.05 -10.96
CA VAL A 25 2.85 -10.73 -10.45
C VAL A 25 4.36 -10.69 -10.20
N TYR A 26 4.96 -11.78 -9.70
CA TYR A 26 6.40 -11.86 -9.44
C TYR A 26 7.22 -11.77 -10.73
N GLU A 27 6.81 -12.52 -11.76
CA GLU A 27 7.45 -12.45 -13.07
C GLU A 27 7.24 -11.09 -13.76
N ALA A 28 6.12 -10.41 -13.53
CA ALA A 28 5.93 -9.03 -13.99
C ALA A 28 6.88 -8.08 -13.25
N TYR A 29 6.96 -8.17 -11.92
CA TYR A 29 7.82 -7.34 -11.07
C TYR A 29 9.28 -7.40 -11.49
N LYS A 30 9.81 -8.60 -11.78
CA LYS A 30 11.22 -8.78 -12.21
C LYS A 30 11.56 -8.09 -13.52
N ARG A 31 10.59 -7.93 -14.41
CA ARG A 31 10.77 -7.37 -15.76
C ARG A 31 10.44 -5.88 -15.84
N GLU A 32 9.74 -5.35 -14.84
CA GLU A 32 9.32 -3.95 -14.81
C GLU A 32 10.48 -3.02 -14.44
N THR A 33 10.60 -1.93 -15.20
CA THR A 33 11.64 -0.92 -15.05
C THR A 33 11.08 0.44 -14.62
N ASP A 34 9.79 0.68 -14.81
CA ASP A 34 9.12 1.86 -14.27
C ASP A 34 9.01 1.74 -12.74
N VAL A 35 9.55 2.72 -12.01
CA VAL A 35 9.65 2.70 -10.55
C VAL A 35 8.28 2.64 -9.88
N LEU A 36 7.27 3.34 -10.44
CA LEU A 36 5.92 3.34 -9.88
C LEU A 36 5.26 1.99 -10.10
N LYS A 37 5.23 1.49 -11.33
CA LYS A 37 4.62 0.18 -11.63
C LYS A 37 5.31 -0.95 -10.89
N ARG A 38 6.65 -0.93 -10.79
CA ARG A 38 7.40 -1.90 -10.02
C ARG A 38 7.02 -1.85 -8.54
N SER A 39 6.83 -0.66 -7.99
CA SER A 39 6.37 -0.46 -6.61
C SER A 39 4.94 -0.97 -6.39
N GLU A 40 4.03 -0.73 -7.35
CA GLU A 40 2.67 -1.28 -7.35
C GLU A 40 2.69 -2.82 -7.34
N LEU A 41 3.47 -3.43 -8.23
CA LEU A 41 3.63 -4.89 -8.30
C LEU A 41 4.23 -5.45 -7.01
N ARG A 42 5.26 -4.80 -6.45
CA ARG A 42 5.86 -5.17 -5.16
C ARG A 42 4.83 -5.15 -4.03
N TYR A 43 3.98 -4.12 -4.00
CA TYR A 43 2.92 -4.02 -3.00
C TYR A 43 1.88 -5.14 -3.17
N LEU A 44 1.44 -5.42 -4.40
CA LEU A 44 0.53 -6.51 -4.69
C LEU A 44 1.10 -7.88 -4.29
N LEU A 45 2.38 -8.13 -4.56
CA LEU A 45 3.08 -9.34 -4.10
C LEU A 45 3.00 -9.49 -2.60
N ARG A 46 3.33 -8.45 -1.84
CA ARG A 46 3.27 -8.49 -0.37
C ARG A 46 1.84 -8.74 0.13
N MET A 47 0.81 -8.22 -0.54
CA MET A 47 -0.57 -8.50 -0.18
C MET A 47 -0.99 -9.94 -0.47
N LEU A 48 -0.52 -10.50 -1.59
CA LEU A 48 -0.79 -11.90 -1.93
C LEU A 48 -0.01 -12.88 -1.05
N GLU A 49 1.26 -12.59 -0.73
CA GLU A 49 2.09 -13.37 0.21
C GLU A 49 1.51 -13.41 1.63
N ASN A 50 0.82 -12.34 2.04
CA ASN A 50 0.17 -12.24 3.35
C ASN A 50 -1.36 -12.46 3.27
N ALA A 51 -1.87 -13.03 2.17
CA ALA A 51 -3.31 -13.19 1.95
C ALA A 51 -4.00 -14.01 3.04
N ASP A 52 -3.29 -14.93 3.70
CA ASP A 52 -3.81 -15.71 4.84
C ASP A 52 -4.21 -14.83 6.04
N GLY A 53 -3.65 -13.62 6.14
CA GLY A 53 -3.97 -12.63 7.16
C GLY A 53 -5.08 -11.64 6.75
N TYR A 54 -5.52 -11.64 5.49
CA TYR A 54 -6.50 -10.71 4.96
C TYR A 54 -7.78 -11.42 4.55
N ASN A 55 -8.93 -10.80 4.82
CA ASN A 55 -10.14 -11.22 4.12
C ASN A 55 -10.12 -10.71 2.67
N TYR A 56 -10.89 -11.35 1.79
CA TYR A 56 -10.97 -10.97 0.37
C TYR A 56 -11.39 -9.51 0.14
N ALA A 57 -12.17 -8.91 1.05
CA ALA A 57 -12.59 -7.51 0.93
C ALA A 57 -11.41 -6.54 1.14
N THR A 58 -10.53 -6.83 2.10
CA THR A 58 -9.31 -6.06 2.32
C THR A 58 -8.40 -6.15 1.09
N LEU A 59 -8.15 -7.35 0.57
CA LEU A 59 -7.36 -7.53 -0.65
C LEU A 59 -7.95 -6.77 -1.85
N TYR A 60 -9.28 -6.81 -2.01
CA TYR A 60 -9.97 -6.06 -3.06
C TYR A 60 -9.81 -4.54 -2.91
N GLY A 61 -9.89 -4.03 -1.68
CA GLY A 61 -9.56 -2.62 -1.39
C GLY A 61 -8.15 -2.27 -1.85
N HIS A 62 -7.18 -3.17 -1.60
CA HIS A 62 -5.78 -2.95 -1.97
C HIS A 62 -5.57 -2.89 -3.47
N LEU A 63 -6.20 -3.82 -4.19
CA LEU A 63 -6.22 -3.83 -5.65
C LEU A 63 -6.90 -2.56 -6.21
N ALA A 64 -8.07 -2.20 -5.68
CA ALA A 64 -8.81 -1.03 -6.14
C ALA A 64 -8.02 0.28 -5.94
N TYR A 65 -7.32 0.42 -4.80
CA TYR A 65 -6.44 1.55 -4.54
C TYR A 65 -5.31 1.64 -5.56
N VAL A 66 -4.55 0.56 -5.75
CA VAL A 66 -3.43 0.49 -6.69
C VAL A 66 -3.87 0.77 -8.14
N MET A 67 -5.02 0.25 -8.54
CA MET A 67 -5.54 0.42 -9.90
C MET A 67 -6.11 1.82 -10.18
N SER A 68 -6.26 2.66 -9.15
CA SER A 68 -6.78 4.02 -9.33
C SER A 68 -5.83 4.87 -10.16
N GLN A 69 -6.40 5.53 -11.16
CA GLN A 69 -5.67 6.35 -12.14
C GLN A 69 -5.45 7.78 -11.66
N ASP A 70 -6.22 8.26 -10.68
CA ASP A 70 -6.09 9.64 -10.17
C ASP A 70 -5.13 9.66 -9.00
N ARG A 71 -3.85 9.78 -9.35
CA ARG A 71 -2.71 9.81 -8.44
C ARG A 71 -2.09 11.20 -8.44
N GLN A 72 -2.09 11.84 -7.28
CA GLN A 72 -1.46 13.13 -7.06
C GLN A 72 -0.13 12.93 -6.35
N GLU A 73 0.99 13.28 -7.01
CA GLU A 73 2.31 13.37 -6.36
C GLU A 73 2.55 14.77 -5.78
N GLY A 74 3.38 14.86 -4.74
CA GLY A 74 3.84 16.12 -4.19
C GLY A 74 4.83 15.95 -3.04
N THR A 75 5.01 17.03 -2.28
CA THR A 75 5.83 17.03 -1.07
C THR A 75 4.95 17.24 0.16
N LEU A 76 5.32 16.62 1.27
CA LEU A 76 4.64 16.83 2.53
C LEU A 76 4.96 18.21 3.11
N HIS A 77 3.92 18.93 3.52
CA HIS A 77 4.05 20.19 4.27
C HIS A 77 3.34 20.04 5.61
N LEU A 78 4.01 20.42 6.70
CA LEU A 78 3.40 20.46 8.02
C LEU A 78 2.71 21.81 8.21
N ASN A 79 1.40 21.79 8.37
CA ASN A 79 0.61 22.98 8.67
C ASN A 79 0.74 23.40 10.14
N SER A 80 0.35 24.65 10.42
CA SER A 80 0.37 25.20 11.79
C SER A 80 -0.56 24.49 12.78
N ASN A 81 -1.51 23.69 12.30
CA ASN A 81 -2.38 22.83 13.12
C ASN A 81 -1.76 21.45 13.40
N GLY A 82 -0.52 21.20 12.99
CA GLY A 82 0.19 19.94 13.21
C GLY A 82 -0.18 18.82 12.23
N ARG A 83 -0.97 19.09 11.18
CA ARG A 83 -1.34 18.10 10.15
C ARG A 83 -0.50 18.26 8.90
N PHE A 84 -0.27 17.15 8.21
CA PHE A 84 0.45 17.16 6.93
C PHE A 84 -0.50 17.43 5.77
N THR A 85 -0.06 18.14 4.75
CA THR A 85 -0.73 18.24 3.44
C THR A 85 0.18 17.79 2.32
N LEU A 86 -0.42 17.32 1.23
CA LEU A 86 0.28 17.14 -0.02
C LEU A 86 0.31 18.45 -0.81
N GLY A 87 1.49 19.05 -0.92
CA GLY A 87 1.67 20.40 -1.47
C GLY A 87 1.22 21.52 -0.52
N LYS A 88 1.23 22.76 -1.02
CA LYS A 88 0.96 23.97 -0.22
C LYS A 88 -0.53 24.26 0.02
N SER A 89 -1.43 23.41 -0.49
CA SER A 89 -2.88 23.60 -0.35
C SER A 89 -3.39 22.95 0.93
N LYS A 90 -4.13 23.73 1.75
CA LYS A 90 -4.76 23.27 3.00
C LYS A 90 -6.00 22.38 2.79
N ILE A 91 -6.43 22.17 1.56
CA ILE A 91 -7.66 21.42 1.24
C ILE A 91 -7.43 19.90 1.35
N ASN A 92 -6.18 19.47 1.53
CA ASN A 92 -5.73 18.07 1.41
C ASN A 92 -4.92 17.63 2.64
N GLU A 93 -5.45 17.88 3.83
CA GLU A 93 -4.82 17.46 5.08
C GLU A 93 -4.96 15.97 5.30
N PHE A 94 -3.84 15.33 5.64
CA PHE A 94 -3.82 13.94 6.08
C PHE A 94 -4.32 13.82 7.52
N THR A 95 -5.12 12.79 7.74
CA THR A 95 -5.56 12.34 9.06
C THR A 95 -5.19 10.87 9.30
N SER A 96 -5.26 10.40 10.55
CA SER A 96 -4.97 8.99 10.88
C SER A 96 -5.90 8.06 10.11
N GLY A 97 -5.35 6.98 9.56
CA GLY A 97 -6.05 6.02 8.71
C GLY A 97 -6.09 6.39 7.23
N GLU A 98 -5.72 7.61 6.84
CA GLU A 98 -5.74 7.99 5.43
C GLU A 98 -4.62 7.32 4.63
N PRO A 99 -4.92 6.81 3.41
CA PRO A 99 -3.90 6.21 2.57
C PRO A 99 -2.90 7.25 2.05
N ILE A 100 -1.65 6.83 1.99
CA ILE A 100 -0.54 7.61 1.47
C ILE A 100 0.48 6.69 0.82
N GLU A 101 1.15 7.21 -0.19
CA GLU A 101 2.33 6.60 -0.77
C GLU A 101 3.55 7.45 -0.45
N LEU A 102 4.61 6.84 0.07
CA LEU A 102 5.85 7.54 0.41
C LEU A 102 6.96 7.07 -0.53
N TYR A 103 7.69 8.01 -1.14
CA TYR A 103 8.90 7.66 -1.89
C TYR A 103 10.08 7.57 -0.91
N ILE A 104 10.68 6.38 -0.85
CA ILE A 104 11.80 6.07 0.03
C ILE A 104 13.01 5.81 -0.86
N ASP A 105 14.03 6.66 -0.76
CA ASP A 105 15.25 6.57 -1.57
C ASP A 105 16.29 5.64 -0.93
N LYS A 106 16.42 5.70 0.39
CA LYS A 106 17.31 4.82 1.17
C LYS A 106 16.80 4.73 2.61
N HIS A 107 16.47 3.52 3.05
CA HIS A 107 16.10 3.22 4.43
C HIS A 107 16.52 1.78 4.76
N GLU A 108 16.93 1.50 6.00
CA GLU A 108 17.45 0.18 6.38
C GLU A 108 16.38 -0.91 6.37
N ASP A 109 15.15 -0.55 6.76
CA ASP A 109 14.00 -1.47 6.80
C ASP A 109 13.24 -1.63 5.47
N TYR A 110 13.78 -1.13 4.36
CA TYR A 110 13.11 -1.14 3.06
C TYR A 110 14.02 -1.72 1.98
N ASP A 111 13.54 -2.78 1.32
CA ASP A 111 14.32 -3.65 0.43
C ASP A 111 14.97 -2.92 -0.77
N GLU A 112 14.28 -1.92 -1.33
CA GLU A 112 14.76 -1.16 -2.49
C GLU A 112 14.21 0.27 -2.54
N PRO A 113 14.88 1.22 -3.23
CA PRO A 113 14.34 2.54 -3.46
C PRO A 113 13.02 2.48 -4.25
N GLY A 114 12.04 3.31 -3.88
CA GLY A 114 10.78 3.39 -4.62
C GLY A 114 9.59 3.90 -3.82
N TRP A 115 8.40 3.70 -4.35
CA TRP A 115 7.15 4.08 -3.71
C TRP A 115 6.67 2.97 -2.78
N TYR A 116 6.33 3.33 -1.55
CA TYR A 116 5.78 2.40 -0.57
C TYR A 116 4.36 2.82 -0.22
N PHE A 117 3.48 1.85 -0.14
CA PHE A 117 2.04 2.05 0.05
C PHE A 117 1.70 1.80 1.51
N GLY A 118 0.92 2.70 2.08
CA GLY A 118 0.59 2.63 3.49
C GLY A 118 -0.49 3.62 3.87
N ARG A 119 -0.51 3.95 5.14
CA ARG A 119 -1.43 4.93 5.71
C ARG A 119 -0.72 5.85 6.67
N VAL A 120 -1.28 7.04 6.83
CA VAL A 120 -0.88 7.99 7.86
C VAL A 120 -1.45 7.51 9.18
N GLU A 121 -0.63 7.51 10.23
CA GLU A 121 -1.05 7.22 11.58
C GLU A 121 -0.53 8.28 12.54
N TYR A 122 -1.16 8.42 13.71
CA TYR A 122 -0.73 9.32 14.76
C TYR A 122 -0.36 8.55 16.03
N ARG A 123 0.84 8.78 16.54
CA ARG A 123 1.26 8.38 17.89
C ARG A 123 1.57 9.67 18.64
N GLY A 124 1.28 9.76 19.95
CA GLY A 124 1.16 11.03 20.71
C GLY A 124 2.21 12.15 20.56
N ASN A 125 3.31 11.95 19.84
CA ASN A 125 4.31 12.95 19.47
C ASN A 125 4.35 13.34 17.98
N GLY A 126 3.54 12.75 17.08
CA GLY A 126 3.54 13.08 15.66
C GLY A 126 2.86 12.07 14.73
N TYR A 127 2.74 12.45 13.46
CA TYR A 127 2.27 11.55 12.41
C TYR A 127 3.42 10.71 11.85
N TYR A 128 3.12 9.46 11.53
CA TYR A 128 4.05 8.54 10.91
C TYR A 128 3.38 7.78 9.76
N PHE A 129 4.19 7.32 8.83
CA PHE A 129 3.84 6.41 7.76
C PHE A 129 3.87 4.99 8.29
N PHE A 130 2.73 4.32 8.24
CA PHE A 130 2.62 2.88 8.49
C PHE A 130 2.54 2.14 7.16
N SER A 131 3.43 1.18 6.95
CA SER A 131 3.40 0.24 5.82
C SER A 131 3.46 -1.20 6.32
N TYR A 132 2.90 -2.12 5.56
CA TYR A 132 3.08 -3.56 5.79
C TYR A 132 4.44 -4.07 5.32
N GLN A 133 5.26 -3.22 4.68
CA GLN A 133 6.50 -3.60 4.01
C GLN A 133 7.75 -3.24 4.80
N GLY A 134 7.62 -2.56 5.95
CA GLY A 134 8.77 -2.11 6.75
C GLY A 134 8.33 -1.39 8.02
N GLU A 135 9.31 -0.93 8.79
CA GLU A 135 9.05 -0.23 10.05
C GLU A 135 8.35 1.12 9.83
N PRO A 136 7.58 1.61 10.83
CA PRO A 136 6.98 2.93 10.82
C PRO A 136 7.99 4.06 10.62
N ILE A 137 7.72 4.97 9.68
CA ILE A 137 8.58 6.14 9.41
C ILE A 137 7.89 7.42 9.89
N ASP A 138 8.51 8.18 10.79
CA ASP A 138 7.98 9.50 11.16
C ASP A 138 7.90 10.42 9.94
N LEU A 139 6.71 10.99 9.71
CA LEU A 139 6.50 11.93 8.62
C LEU A 139 7.23 13.24 8.90
N LYS A 140 7.92 13.75 7.89
CA LYS A 140 8.70 15.00 7.97
C LYS A 140 8.36 15.92 6.79
N PRO A 141 8.38 17.25 7.00
CA PRO A 141 8.26 18.19 5.90
C PRO A 141 9.29 17.92 4.80
N GLY A 142 8.89 18.04 3.54
CA GLY A 142 9.75 17.84 2.37
C GLY A 142 9.84 16.41 1.86
N MET A 143 9.32 15.41 2.59
CA MET A 143 9.23 14.04 2.07
C MET A 143 8.37 14.00 0.81
N LYS A 144 8.83 13.25 -0.20
CA LYS A 144 8.08 13.02 -1.43
C LYS A 144 6.99 11.99 -1.17
N ALA A 145 5.76 12.38 -1.42
CA ALA A 145 4.58 11.56 -1.15
C ALA A 145 3.60 11.62 -2.33
N ALA A 146 2.63 10.72 -2.32
CA ALA A 146 1.50 10.76 -3.21
C ALA A 146 0.24 10.26 -2.49
N ARG A 147 -0.90 10.58 -3.08
CA ARG A 147 -2.19 10.04 -2.67
C ARG A 147 -3.00 9.70 -3.91
N ARG A 148 -3.89 8.73 -3.80
CA ARG A 148 -4.90 8.44 -4.83
C ARG A 148 -6.27 8.83 -4.32
N THR A 149 -7.07 9.45 -5.18
CA THR A 149 -8.48 9.72 -4.91
C THR A 149 -9.27 8.44 -5.16
N THR A 150 -9.19 7.52 -4.21
CA THR A 150 -10.15 6.42 -4.12
C THR A 150 -11.09 6.65 -2.96
N ARG A 151 -12.34 6.23 -3.13
CA ARG A 151 -13.29 6.10 -2.02
C ARG A 151 -12.61 5.22 -0.96
N SER A 152 -12.52 5.76 0.25
CA SER A 152 -12.05 5.14 1.49
C SER A 152 -12.02 3.62 1.50
N TRP A 153 -10.93 3.06 2.02
CA TRP A 153 -10.88 1.68 2.49
C TRP A 153 -12.06 1.44 3.43
N ALA A 154 -12.91 0.48 3.07
CA ALA A 154 -14.04 0.06 3.90
C ALA A 154 -13.56 -0.68 5.14
#